data_AF-A0A1G0M777-F1
#
_entry.id   AF-A0A1G0M777-F1
#
_cell.length_a   1.000
_cell.length_b   1.000
_cell.length_c   1.000
_cell.angle_alpha   90.00
_cell.angle_beta   90.00
_cell.angle_gamma   90.00
#
_symmetry.space_group_name_H-M   'P 1'
#
loop_
_entity.id
_entity.type
_entity.pdbx_description
1 polymer ?
#
loop_
_entity_poly.entity_id
_entity_poly.type
_entity_poly.pdbx_seq_one_letter_code
_entity_poly.pdbx_strand_id
1 'polypeptide(L)'
;MDGLREQSLLFLDVNARIEALCAELYHFYSRVFSYNGDVSRLWQKTAMEEENHQMQIQMAMRLSDAIEDVLPDGLSVAYSIHQKLHRLVAGVRNNPPDLVTALKKSIEMEERMAFLHVESSVKFKDESIKRMFEALRGADRGHITALKRQLAIETLALTEMDE
;
A
#
# COMPACT_ATOMS: atom_id res chain seq x y z
N MET A 1 5.15 28.28 13.51
CA MET A 1 5.59 27.71 12.22
C MET A 1 6.08 26.27 12.39
N ASP A 2 6.77 25.92 13.48
CA ASP A 2 7.28 24.55 13.74
C ASP A 2 6.24 23.42 13.72
N GLY A 3 5.01 23.66 14.17
CA GLY A 3 3.99 22.59 14.27
C GLY A 3 3.49 22.03 12.93
N LEU A 4 3.53 22.80 11.83
CA LEU A 4 3.09 22.32 10.51
C LEU A 4 4.14 21.41 9.87
N ARG A 5 5.42 21.73 10.05
CA ARG A 5 6.53 20.89 9.62
C ARG A 5 6.49 19.54 10.36
N GLU A 6 6.31 19.56 11.68
CA GLU A 6 6.20 18.34 12.48
C GLU A 6 5.04 17.45 12.03
N GLN A 7 3.85 18.03 11.79
CA GLN A 7 2.70 17.29 11.26
C GLN A 7 2.98 16.67 9.89
N SER A 8 3.72 17.36 9.04
CA SER A 8 4.06 16.88 7.70
C SER A 8 5.03 15.72 7.74
N LEU A 9 6.07 15.82 8.58
CA LEU A 9 7.01 14.73 8.80
C LEU A 9 6.32 13.52 9.42
N LEU A 10 5.41 13.74 10.37
CA LEU A 10 4.61 12.68 10.97
C LEU A 10 3.69 12.01 9.94
N PHE A 11 3.09 12.80 9.05
CA PHE A 11 2.28 12.25 7.95
C PHE A 11 3.12 11.35 7.04
N LEU A 12 4.29 11.81 6.60
CA LEU A 12 5.19 11.00 5.77
C LEU A 12 5.67 9.75 6.51
N ASP A 13 6.00 9.85 7.80
CA ASP A 13 6.38 8.69 8.62
C ASP A 13 5.25 7.65 8.68
N VAL A 14 4.01 8.09 8.89
CA VAL A 14 2.86 7.18 8.89
C VAL A 14 2.66 6.53 7.53
N ASN A 15 2.79 7.27 6.41
CA ASN A 15 2.69 6.68 5.08
C ASN A 15 3.81 5.65 4.85
N ALA A 16 5.07 5.95 5.19
CA ALA A 16 6.17 5.00 5.08
C ALA A 16 5.93 3.71 5.89
N ARG A 17 5.30 3.80 7.06
CA ARG A 17 4.90 2.62 7.84
C ARG A 17 3.76 1.84 7.21
N ILE A 18 2.83 2.51 6.53
CA ILE A 18 1.77 1.84 5.78
C ILE A 18 2.39 1.03 4.64
N GLU A 19 3.29 1.61 3.83
CA GLU A 19 3.98 0.87 2.76
C GLU A 19 4.75 -0.34 3.30
N ALA A 20 5.42 -0.17 4.44
CA ALA A 20 6.13 -1.27 5.09
C ALA A 20 5.19 -2.43 5.49
N LEU A 21 3.99 -2.11 5.98
CA LEU A 21 2.99 -3.11 6.33
C LEU A 21 2.39 -3.78 5.08
N CYS A 22 2.22 -3.05 3.98
CA CYS A 22 1.83 -3.62 2.69
C CYS A 22 2.89 -4.62 2.19
N ALA A 23 4.17 -4.23 2.19
CA ALA A 23 5.28 -5.10 1.86
C ALA A 23 5.30 -6.38 2.73
N GLU A 24 5.15 -6.22 4.04
CA GLU A 24 5.09 -7.31 5.00
C GLU A 24 3.95 -8.29 4.71
N LEU A 25 2.77 -7.76 4.38
CA LEU A 25 1.60 -8.54 3.99
C LEU A 25 1.86 -9.35 2.71
N TYR A 26 2.45 -8.72 1.69
CA TYR A 26 2.71 -9.36 0.41
C TYR A 26 3.83 -10.39 0.47
N HIS A 27 4.89 -10.14 1.25
CA HIS A 27 5.88 -11.17 1.57
C HIS A 27 5.26 -12.36 2.28
N PHE A 28 4.31 -12.12 3.19
CA PHE A 28 3.59 -13.19 3.87
C PHE A 28 2.74 -14.02 2.88
N TYR A 29 1.93 -13.37 2.04
CA TYR A 29 1.13 -14.07 1.03
C TYR A 29 1.98 -14.81 0.00
N SER A 30 3.12 -14.25 -0.43
CA SER A 30 4.04 -14.95 -1.32
C SER A 30 4.49 -16.30 -0.76
N ARG A 31 4.77 -16.37 0.56
CA ARG A 31 5.14 -17.62 1.24
C ARG A 31 3.96 -18.58 1.41
N VAL A 32 2.82 -18.08 1.88
CA VAL A 32 1.61 -18.88 2.13
C VAL A 32 1.10 -19.54 0.84
N PHE A 33 1.10 -18.81 -0.27
CA PHE A 33 0.62 -19.29 -1.56
C PHE A 33 1.76 -19.77 -2.48
N SER A 34 2.88 -20.22 -1.90
CA SER A 34 4.06 -20.69 -2.66
C SER A 34 3.80 -21.93 -3.53
N TYR A 35 2.72 -22.66 -3.28
CA TYR A 35 2.26 -23.77 -4.12
C TYR A 35 1.79 -23.30 -5.51
N ASN A 36 1.36 -22.04 -5.65
CA ASN A 36 1.02 -21.42 -6.93
C ASN A 36 2.14 -20.44 -7.32
N GLY A 37 3.03 -20.90 -8.20
CA GLY A 37 4.25 -20.16 -8.55
C GLY A 37 4.00 -18.78 -9.17
N ASP A 38 2.94 -18.61 -9.97
CA ASP A 38 2.59 -17.32 -10.56
C ASP A 38 2.09 -16.33 -9.52
N VAL A 39 1.19 -16.78 -8.64
CA VAL A 39 0.67 -15.99 -7.52
C VAL A 39 1.78 -15.60 -6.56
N SER A 40 2.65 -16.55 -6.20
CA SER A 40 3.76 -16.30 -5.28
C SER A 40 4.72 -15.24 -5.83
N ARG A 41 5.04 -15.29 -7.13
CA ARG A 41 5.87 -14.28 -7.82
C ARG A 41 5.18 -12.92 -7.90
N LEU A 42 3.88 -12.88 -8.17
CA LEU A 42 3.10 -11.63 -8.18
C LEU A 42 3.23 -10.94 -6.83
N TRP A 43 2.93 -11.65 -5.73
CA TRP A 43 3.05 -11.10 -4.38
C TRP A 43 4.47 -10.67 -4.03
N GLN A 44 5.48 -11.45 -4.41
CA GLN A 44 6.87 -11.10 -4.14
C GLN A 44 7.26 -9.80 -4.87
N LYS A 45 6.88 -9.67 -6.14
CA LYS A 45 7.14 -8.47 -6.94
C LYS A 45 6.47 -7.25 -6.29
N THR A 46 5.19 -7.36 -5.95
CA THR A 46 4.45 -6.27 -5.30
C THR A 46 5.09 -5.91 -3.96
N ALA A 47 5.49 -6.88 -3.14
CA ALA A 47 6.18 -6.61 -1.88
C ALA A 47 7.46 -5.77 -2.05
N MET A 48 8.28 -6.10 -3.06
CA MET A 48 9.50 -5.35 -3.37
C MET A 48 9.20 -3.94 -3.89
N GLU A 49 8.09 -3.77 -4.62
CA GLU A 49 7.62 -2.45 -5.07
C GLU A 49 7.19 -1.59 -3.86
N GLU A 50 6.50 -2.17 -2.88
CA GLU A 50 6.14 -1.47 -1.63
C GLU A 50 7.35 -1.11 -0.75
N GLU A 51 8.36 -1.97 -0.69
CA GLU A 51 9.63 -1.61 -0.03
C GLU A 51 10.29 -0.40 -0.70
N ASN A 52 10.24 -0.34 -2.03
CA ASN A 52 10.75 0.80 -2.78
C ASN A 52 9.91 2.06 -2.56
N HIS A 53 8.58 1.95 -2.42
CA HIS A 53 7.70 3.07 -2.03
C HIS A 53 8.07 3.62 -0.65
N GLN A 54 8.23 2.74 0.34
CA GLN A 54 8.69 3.10 1.68
C GLN A 54 10.00 3.89 1.62
N MET A 55 10.98 3.41 0.84
CA MET A 55 12.29 4.07 0.71
C MET A 55 12.16 5.46 0.08
N GLN A 56 11.31 5.63 -0.94
CA GLN A 56 11.06 6.94 -1.56
C GLN A 56 10.50 7.94 -0.55
N ILE A 57 9.52 7.54 0.25
CA ILE A 57 8.93 8.39 1.28
C ILE A 57 9.97 8.76 2.35
N GLN A 58 10.76 7.79 2.82
CA GLN A 58 11.83 8.03 3.78
C GLN A 58 12.92 8.98 3.24
N MET A 59 13.27 8.86 1.96
CA MET A 59 14.17 9.81 1.31
C MET A 59 13.55 11.20 1.26
N ALA A 60 12.27 11.32 0.90
CA ALA A 60 11.57 12.59 0.89
C ALA A 60 11.61 13.26 2.28
N MET A 61 11.39 12.50 3.37
CA MET A 61 11.50 12.99 4.75
C MET A 61 12.89 13.51 5.12
N ARG A 62 13.96 12.92 4.58
CA ARG A 62 15.35 13.33 4.88
C ARG A 62 15.78 14.56 4.10
N LEU A 63 15.27 14.71 2.87
CA LEU A 63 15.59 15.81 1.97
C LEU A 63 14.75 17.06 2.24
N SER A 64 13.75 16.94 3.10
CA SER A 64 12.79 18.01 3.37
C SER A 64 13.23 18.91 4.51
N ASP A 65 14.19 19.78 4.19
CA ASP A 65 14.43 20.98 4.99
C ASP A 65 13.30 22.02 4.86
N ALA A 66 12.41 21.86 3.89
CA ALA A 66 11.42 22.87 3.47
C ALA A 66 9.94 22.39 3.43
N ILE A 67 9.57 21.26 4.05
CA ILE A 67 8.14 20.91 4.12
C ILE A 67 7.44 21.81 5.13
N GLU A 68 6.94 22.91 4.62
CA GLU A 68 5.84 23.64 5.21
C GLU A 68 4.56 23.16 4.51
N ASP A 69 3.57 22.76 5.32
CA ASP A 69 2.18 22.49 4.95
C ASP A 69 1.81 21.04 4.60
N VAL A 70 1.36 20.33 5.64
CA VAL A 70 0.29 19.34 5.57
C VAL A 70 -0.94 19.95 6.24
N LEU A 71 -2.09 19.84 5.57
CA LEU A 71 -3.37 20.20 6.17
C LEU A 71 -3.74 19.17 7.27
N PRO A 72 -4.20 19.61 8.44
CA PRO A 72 -4.36 18.77 9.64
C PRO A 72 -5.36 17.60 9.51
N ASP A 73 -6.14 17.54 8.43
CA ASP A 73 -7.13 16.49 8.19
C ASP A 73 -6.51 15.17 7.69
N GLY A 74 -5.43 15.22 6.91
CA GLY A 74 -4.82 14.05 6.26
C GLY A 74 -4.21 13.04 7.24
N LEU A 75 -3.66 13.52 8.36
CA LEU A 75 -2.98 12.68 9.34
C LEU A 75 -3.93 11.69 10.04
N SER A 76 -5.15 12.12 10.33
CA SER A 76 -6.17 11.26 10.95
C SER A 76 -6.57 10.08 10.05
N VAL A 77 -6.67 10.33 8.73
CA VAL A 77 -6.97 9.32 7.71
C VAL A 77 -5.81 8.34 7.60
N ALA A 78 -4.58 8.83 7.50
CA ALA A 78 -3.38 8.00 7.43
C ALA A 78 -3.28 7.08 8.66
N TYR A 79 -3.48 7.59 9.88
CA TYR A 79 -3.49 6.77 11.08
C TYR A 79 -4.59 5.71 11.08
N SER A 80 -5.80 6.05 10.61
CA SER A 80 -6.90 5.09 10.49
C SER A 80 -6.57 3.94 9.55
N ILE A 81 -5.95 4.25 8.39
CA ILE A 81 -5.48 3.24 7.43
C ILE A 81 -4.39 2.39 8.06
N HIS A 82 -3.36 3.01 8.64
CA HIS A 82 -2.27 2.31 9.34
C HIS A 82 -2.79 1.35 10.41
N GLN A 83 -3.72 1.78 11.28
CA GLN A 83 -4.29 0.91 12.31
C GLN A 83 -5.08 -0.27 11.72
N LYS A 84 -5.87 -0.04 10.67
CA LYS A 84 -6.62 -1.11 9.99
C LYS A 84 -5.67 -2.12 9.36
N LEU A 85 -4.62 -1.64 8.70
CA LEU A 85 -3.64 -2.48 8.03
C LEU A 85 -2.81 -3.29 9.04
N HIS A 86 -2.35 -2.66 10.11
CA HIS A 86 -1.64 -3.36 11.19
C HIS A 86 -2.50 -4.49 11.79
N ARG A 87 -3.79 -4.25 12.03
CA ARG A 87 -4.72 -5.29 12.48
C ARG A 87 -4.93 -6.38 11.44
N LEU A 88 -5.00 -6.03 10.16
CA LEU A 88 -5.10 -6.99 9.06
C LEU A 88 -3.88 -7.89 9.03
N VAL A 89 -2.66 -7.34 9.02
CA VAL A 89 -1.39 -8.09 9.04
C VAL A 89 -1.33 -9.04 10.24
N ALA A 90 -1.68 -8.56 11.43
CA ALA A 90 -1.74 -9.40 12.62
C ALA A 90 -2.80 -10.52 12.50
N GLY A 91 -3.96 -10.21 11.92
CA GLY A 91 -5.05 -11.17 11.73
C GLY A 91 -4.68 -12.29 10.75
N VAL A 92 -4.13 -11.95 9.59
CA VAL A 92 -3.80 -12.93 8.54
C VAL A 92 -2.65 -13.85 8.95
N ARG A 93 -1.75 -13.40 9.84
CA ARG A 93 -0.69 -14.25 10.39
C ARG A 93 -1.23 -15.36 11.28
N ASN A 94 -2.28 -15.08 12.04
CA ASN A 94 -2.90 -16.03 12.94
C ASN A 94 -3.90 -16.94 12.21
N ASN A 95 -4.62 -16.39 11.23
CA ASN A 95 -5.60 -17.11 10.44
C ASN A 95 -5.49 -16.69 8.96
N PRO A 96 -4.59 -17.33 8.18
CA PRO A 96 -4.38 -16.98 6.79
C PRO A 96 -5.67 -17.22 5.98
N PRO A 97 -6.13 -16.24 5.19
CA PRO A 97 -7.29 -16.44 4.32
C PRO A 97 -6.96 -17.39 3.16
N ASP A 98 -7.99 -17.91 2.50
CA ASP A 98 -7.83 -18.55 1.19
C ASP A 98 -7.34 -17.54 0.14
N LEU A 99 -6.84 -18.04 -0.99
CA LEU A 99 -6.24 -17.23 -2.05
C LEU A 99 -7.21 -16.17 -2.63
N VAL A 100 -8.46 -16.56 -2.90
CA VAL A 100 -9.46 -15.65 -3.47
C VAL A 100 -9.78 -14.52 -2.50
N THR A 101 -9.93 -14.85 -1.21
CA THR A 101 -10.13 -13.89 -0.14
C THR A 101 -8.91 -12.98 0.04
N ALA A 102 -7.69 -13.51 -0.05
CA ALA A 102 -6.45 -12.74 0.02
C ALA A 102 -6.35 -11.72 -1.13
N LEU A 103 -6.65 -12.13 -2.36
CA LEU A 103 -6.67 -11.26 -3.54
C LEU A 103 -7.70 -10.13 -3.39
N LYS A 104 -8.94 -10.46 -3.00
CA LYS A 104 -9.99 -9.46 -2.79
C LYS A 104 -9.61 -8.43 -1.72
N LYS A 105 -9.10 -8.88 -0.57
CA LYS A 105 -8.66 -7.99 0.52
C LYS A 105 -7.50 -7.10 0.10
N SER A 106 -6.59 -7.63 -0.71
CA SER A 106 -5.45 -6.85 -1.21
C SER A 106 -5.90 -5.78 -2.21
N ILE A 107 -6.84 -6.10 -3.10
CA ILE A 107 -7.44 -5.10 -4.01
C ILE A 107 -8.11 -3.97 -3.23
N GLU A 108 -8.92 -4.29 -2.22
CA GLU A 108 -9.57 -3.28 -1.36
C GLU A 108 -8.53 -2.39 -0.66
N MET A 109 -7.42 -2.97 -0.21
CA MET A 109 -6.34 -2.24 0.42
C MET A 109 -5.66 -1.29 -0.56
N GLU A 110 -5.28 -1.78 -1.74
CA GLU A 110 -4.62 -0.97 -2.78
C GLU A 110 -5.52 0.17 -3.27
N GLU A 111 -6.83 -0.05 -3.39
CA GLU A 111 -7.77 1.01 -3.73
C GLU A 111 -7.81 2.12 -2.67
N ARG A 112 -7.64 1.78 -1.39
CA ARG A 112 -7.51 2.75 -0.30
C ARG A 112 -6.16 3.47 -0.29
N MET A 113 -5.08 2.76 -0.61
CA MET A 113 -3.74 3.34 -0.75
C MET A 113 -3.70 4.36 -1.89
N ALA A 114 -4.17 3.95 -3.07
CA ALA A 114 -4.27 4.83 -4.23
C ALA A 114 -5.11 6.08 -3.94
N PHE A 115 -6.18 5.96 -3.13
CA PHE A 115 -6.98 7.10 -2.70
C PHE A 115 -6.21 8.02 -1.76
N LEU A 116 -5.55 7.47 -0.73
CA LEU A 116 -4.72 8.23 0.21
C LEU A 116 -3.61 9.00 -0.54
N HIS A 117 -2.94 8.37 -1.49
CA HIS A 117 -1.87 8.99 -2.29
C HIS A 117 -2.39 10.13 -3.16
N VAL A 118 -3.58 10.00 -3.76
CA VAL A 118 -4.24 11.11 -4.48
C VAL A 118 -4.56 12.27 -3.56
N GLU A 119 -5.20 12.00 -2.42
CA GLU A 119 -5.53 13.07 -1.48
C GLU A 119 -4.27 13.78 -0.99
N SER A 120 -3.19 13.03 -0.81
CA SER A 120 -1.88 13.56 -0.42
C SER A 120 -1.29 14.46 -1.50
N SER A 121 -1.29 14.03 -2.77
CA SER A 121 -0.69 14.80 -3.87
C SER A 121 -1.36 16.16 -4.11
N VAL A 122 -2.63 16.32 -3.74
CA VAL A 122 -3.35 17.60 -3.84
C VAL A 122 -3.01 18.53 -2.67
N LYS A 123 -2.63 17.99 -1.51
CA LYS A 123 -2.47 18.73 -0.26
C LYS A 123 -1.07 19.31 -0.03
N PHE A 124 -0.02 18.69 -0.58
CA PHE A 124 1.34 19.21 -0.46
C PHE A 124 1.56 20.42 -1.38
N LYS A 125 2.30 21.43 -0.91
CA LYS A 125 2.75 22.55 -1.76
C LYS A 125 4.01 22.21 -2.55
N ASP A 126 4.88 21.39 -1.97
CA ASP A 126 6.13 20.99 -2.60
C ASP A 126 5.88 20.10 -3.82
N GLU A 127 6.26 20.58 -5.01
CA GLU A 127 6.03 19.90 -6.29
C GLU A 127 6.80 18.58 -6.42
N SER A 128 7.93 18.40 -5.72
CA SER A 128 8.65 17.13 -5.72
C SER A 128 7.89 16.05 -4.95
N ILE A 129 7.30 16.40 -3.81
CA ILE A 129 6.49 15.49 -2.99
C ILE A 129 5.17 15.16 -3.68
N LYS A 130 4.54 16.14 -4.33
CA LYS A 130 3.32 15.89 -5.14
C LYS A 130 3.58 14.88 -6.23
N ARG A 131 4.65 15.06 -7.01
CA ARG A 131 5.05 14.13 -8.06
C ARG A 131 5.37 12.73 -7.51
N MET A 132 5.99 12.64 -6.34
CA MET A 132 6.22 11.37 -5.66
C MET A 132 4.87 10.66 -5.37
N PHE A 133 3.92 11.33 -4.71
CA PHE A 133 2.61 10.72 -4.41
C PHE A 133 1.79 10.38 -5.67
N GLU A 134 1.92 11.17 -6.75
CA GLU A 134 1.32 10.82 -8.05
C GLU A 134 1.93 9.56 -8.65
N ALA A 135 3.25 9.38 -8.53
CA ALA A 135 3.95 8.19 -8.98
C ALA A 135 3.55 6.95 -8.16
N LEU A 136 3.48 7.07 -6.83
CA LEU A 136 3.01 6.00 -5.92
C LEU A 136 1.60 5.54 -6.31
N ARG A 137 0.66 6.47 -6.46
CA ARG A 137 -0.70 6.16 -6.98
C ARG A 137 -0.67 5.42 -8.32
N GLY A 138 0.23 5.81 -9.22
CA GLY A 138 0.42 5.15 -10.51
C GLY A 138 0.81 3.68 -10.35
N ALA A 139 1.71 3.39 -9.41
CA ALA A 139 2.12 2.04 -9.05
C ALA A 139 0.97 1.24 -8.41
N ASP A 140 0.27 1.79 -7.42
CA ASP A 140 -0.88 1.13 -6.76
C ASP A 140 -1.95 0.70 -7.79
N ARG A 141 -2.22 1.53 -8.80
CA ARG A 141 -3.14 1.20 -9.90
C ARG A 141 -2.63 0.04 -10.75
N GLY A 142 -1.32 -0.03 -10.96
CA GLY A 142 -0.65 -1.18 -11.56
C GLY A 142 -0.87 -2.45 -10.76
N HIS A 143 -0.72 -2.38 -9.43
CA HIS A 143 -0.97 -3.50 -8.52
C HIS A 143 -2.43 -3.95 -8.56
N ILE A 144 -3.39 -3.03 -8.43
CA ILE A 144 -4.83 -3.32 -8.54
C ILE A 144 -5.14 -4.06 -9.84
N THR A 145 -4.56 -3.63 -10.96
CA THR A 145 -4.77 -4.25 -12.27
C THR A 145 -4.24 -5.67 -12.31
N ALA A 146 -3.02 -5.89 -11.81
CA ALA A 146 -2.42 -7.22 -11.74
C ALA A 146 -3.20 -8.17 -10.82
N LEU A 147 -3.63 -7.68 -9.65
CA LEU A 147 -4.41 -8.45 -8.69
C LEU A 147 -5.80 -8.81 -9.20
N LYS A 148 -6.50 -7.87 -9.85
CA LYS A 148 -7.81 -8.13 -10.48
C LYS A 148 -7.69 -9.17 -11.59
N ARG A 149 -6.62 -9.10 -12.39
CA ARG A 149 -6.34 -10.11 -13.41
C ARG A 149 -6.12 -11.50 -12.78
N GLN A 150 -5.33 -11.59 -11.72
CA GLN A 150 -5.12 -12.86 -11.03
C GLN A 150 -6.42 -13.40 -10.42
N LEU A 151 -7.22 -12.54 -9.78
CA LEU A 151 -8.51 -12.92 -9.21
C LEU A 151 -9.46 -13.50 -10.27
N ALA A 152 -9.49 -12.92 -11.47
CA ALA A 152 -10.29 -13.43 -12.57
C ALA A 152 -9.85 -14.84 -13.00
N ILE A 153 -8.53 -15.08 -13.08
CA ILE A 153 -7.97 -16.41 -13.40
C ILE A 153 -8.38 -17.43 -12.35
N GLU A 154 -8.17 -17.14 -11.07
CA GLU A 154 -8.51 -18.06 -9.98
C GLU A 154 -10.02 -18.34 -9.90
N THR A 155 -10.86 -17.35 -10.20
CA THR A 155 -12.32 -17.53 -10.16
C THR A 155 -12.83 -18.37 -11.33
N LEU A 156 -12.27 -18.20 -12.54
CA LEU A 156 -12.63 -19.01 -13.71
C LEU A 156 -12.22 -20.48 -13.53
N ALA A 157 -11.03 -20.72 -12.98
CA ALA A 157 -10.56 -22.07 -12.71
C ALA A 157 -11.48 -22.83 -11.74
N LEU A 158 -12.09 -22.14 -10.77
CA LEU A 158 -13.06 -22.74 -9.85
C LEU A 158 -14.38 -23.10 -10.55
N THR A 159 -14.86 -22.27 -11.48
CA THR A 159 -16.11 -22.57 -12.21
C THR A 159 -15.99 -23.74 -13.18
N GLU A 160 -14.80 -24.00 -13.74
CA GLU A 160 -14.56 -25.13 -14.65
C GLU A 160 -14.36 -26.47 -13.93
N MET A 161 -14.10 -26.47 -12.61
CA MET A 161 -13.92 -27.68 -11.80
C MET A 161 -15.22 -28.21 -11.17
N ASP A 162 -16.27 -27.39 -11.16
CA ASP A 162 -17.59 -27.72 -10.60
C ASP A 162 -18.60 -28.23 -11.67
N GLU A 163 -18.15 -28.37 -12.94
CA GLU A 163 -18.90 -28.98 -14.07
C GLU A 163 -18.44 -30.41 -14.37
#